data_AF-A0A6G2RWC2-F1
#
_entry.id   AF-A0A6G2RWC2-F1
#
_cell.length_a   1.000
_cell.length_b   1.000
_cell.length_c   1.000
_cell.angle_alpha   90.00
_cell.angle_beta   90.00
_cell.angle_gamma   90.00
#
_symmetry.space_group_name_H-M   'P 1'
#
loop_
_entity.id
_entity.type
_entity.pdbx_description
1 polymer ?
#
loop_
_entity_poly.entity_id
_entity_poly.type
_entity_poly.pdbx_seq_one_letter_code
_entity_poly.pdbx_strand_id
1 'polypeptide(L)' 'MSSRKLKKLPEVGDEVEYAPGRMAIVTDIREGIPYLRKPGIREWRVQDPTSLTVMRTRAERIAASDFS' A
#
# COMPACT_ATOMS: atom_id res chain seq x y z
N MET A 1 11.45 -22.22 -12.61
CA MET A 1 11.44 -20.79 -13.00
C MET A 1 10.37 -20.09 -12.19
N SER A 2 10.71 -19.41 -11.10
CA SER A 2 9.75 -18.49 -10.46
C SER A 2 10.11 -17.09 -10.85
N SER A 3 9.26 -16.51 -11.69
CA SER A 3 9.32 -15.15 -12.20
C SER A 3 9.77 -14.21 -11.09
N ARG A 4 10.81 -13.39 -11.34
CA ARG A 4 10.97 -12.12 -10.63
C ARG A 4 9.69 -11.34 -10.92
N LYS A 5 8.68 -11.47 -10.08
CA LYS A 5 7.57 -10.53 -10.03
C LYS A 5 8.26 -9.22 -9.70
N LEU A 6 8.47 -8.36 -10.71
CA LEU A 6 9.02 -7.03 -10.51
C LEU A 6 8.25 -6.43 -9.35
N LYS A 7 8.93 -6.11 -8.25
CA LYS A 7 8.29 -5.56 -7.05
C LYS A 7 7.53 -4.32 -7.52
N LYS A 8 6.20 -4.42 -7.59
CA LYS A 8 5.37 -3.30 -8.05
C LYS A 8 5.56 -2.17 -7.04
N LEU A 9 5.91 -0.98 -7.54
CA LEU A 9 5.93 0.21 -6.71
C LEU A 9 4.49 0.53 -6.27
N PRO A 10 4.27 0.83 -4.99
CA PRO A 10 2.94 1.11 -4.48
C PRO A 10 2.38 2.41 -5.06
N GLU A 11 1.10 2.41 -5.41
CA GLU A 11 0.38 3.56 -5.96
C GLU A 11 -0.73 4.03 -5.02
N VAL A 12 -1.21 5.27 -5.19
CA VAL A 12 -2.32 5.81 -4.39
C VAL A 12 -3.57 4.93 -4.54
N GLY A 13 -4.10 4.49 -3.41
CA GLY A 13 -5.26 3.60 -3.28
C GLY A 13 -4.92 2.13 -3.14
N ASP A 14 -3.67 1.73 -3.40
CA ASP A 14 -3.20 0.36 -3.15
C ASP A 14 -3.20 0.05 -1.65
N GLU A 15 -3.49 -1.20 -1.31
CA GLU A 15 -3.21 -1.76 0.01
C GLU A 15 -1.82 -2.38 0.02
N VAL A 16 -1.05 -2.01 1.03
CA VAL A 16 0.33 -2.46 1.22
C VAL A 16 0.52 -3.08 2.59
N GLU A 17 1.39 -4.08 2.64
CA GLU A 17 1.98 -4.56 3.87
C GLU A 17 3.16 -3.65 4.24
N TYR A 18 3.10 -3.01 5.41
CA TYR A 18 4.14 -2.10 5.91
C TYR A 18 4.96 -2.70 7.07
N ALA A 19 4.47 -3.79 7.65
CA ALA A 19 5.18 -4.65 8.59
C ALA A 19 4.49 -6.02 8.56
N PRO A 20 5.13 -7.12 9.02
CA PRO A 20 4.54 -8.46 8.97
C PRO A 20 3.11 -8.50 9.56
N GLY A 21 2.14 -8.87 8.72
CA GLY A 21 0.72 -8.96 9.03
C GLY A 21 0.00 -7.61 9.18
N ARG A 22 0.64 -6.48 8.89
CA ARG A 22 0.07 -5.13 9.06
C ARG A 22 -0.16 -4.44 7.73
N MET A 23 -1.44 -4.23 7.41
CA MET A 23 -1.90 -3.60 6.18
C MET A 23 -2.32 -2.14 6.40
N ALA A 24 -2.11 -1.33 5.38
CA ALA A 24 -2.62 0.03 5.29
C ALA A 24 -2.85 0.42 3.82
N ILE A 25 -3.63 1.49 3.60
CA ILE A 25 -3.87 2.04 2.26
C ILE A 25 -2.90 3.18 2.01
N VAL A 26 -2.30 3.23 0.82
CA VAL A 26 -1.55 4.40 0.35
C VAL A 26 -2.54 5.50 0.01
N THR A 27 -2.48 6.62 0.71
CA THR A 27 -3.39 7.75 0.50
C THR A 27 -2.78 8.87 -0.32
N ASP A 28 -1.45 8.99 -0.31
CA ASP A 28 -0.71 10.04 -1.00
C ASP A 28 0.75 9.58 -1.24
N ILE A 29 1.44 10.22 -2.18
CA ILE A 29 2.88 10.02 -2.45
C ILE A 29 3.51 11.38 -2.64
N ARG A 30 4.34 11.81 -1.68
CA ARG A 30 5.02 13.11 -1.71
C ARG A 30 6.51 12.90 -1.92
N GLU A 31 7.06 13.45 -3.00
CA GLU A 31 8.48 13.33 -3.34
C GLU A 31 8.95 11.85 -3.38
N GLY A 32 8.08 10.96 -3.88
CA GLY A 32 8.35 9.51 -3.92
C GLY A 32 8.17 8.77 -2.60
N ILE A 33 7.69 9.44 -1.54
CA ILE A 33 7.45 8.86 -0.22
C ILE A 33 5.96 8.62 -0.02
N PRO A 34 5.52 7.35 0.14
CA PRO A 34 4.14 7.02 0.42
C PRO A 34 3.70 7.49 1.80
N TYR A 35 2.45 7.93 1.87
CA TYR A 35 1.70 8.18 3.09
C TYR A 35 0.63 7.10 3.22
N LEU A 36 0.50 6.54 4.41
CA LEU A 36 -0.39 5.43 4.69
C LEU A 36 -1.50 5.84 5.64
N ARG A 37 -2.66 5.19 5.51
CA ARG A 37 -3.77 5.28 6.44
C ARG A 37 -4.29 3.90 6.79
N LYS A 38 -4.68 3.75 8.06
CA LYS A 38 -5.42 2.61 8.60
C LYS A 38 -6.61 3.15 9.41
N PRO A 39 -7.76 2.45 9.47
CA PRO A 39 -8.85 2.84 10.35
C PRO A 39 -8.37 3.08 11.80
N GLY A 40 -8.80 4.20 12.38
CA GLY A 40 -8.40 4.61 13.74
C GLY A 40 -6.99 5.20 13.87
N ILE A 41 -6.19 5.25 12.80
CA ILE A 41 -4.84 5.83 12.80
C ILE A 41 -4.82 7.00 11.81
N ARG A 42 -4.31 8.16 12.26
CA ARG A 42 -4.07 9.32 11.37
C ARG A 42 -3.08 8.94 10.30
N GLU A 43 -3.22 9.52 9.12
CA GLU A 43 -2.25 9.36 8.03
C GLU A 43 -0.81 9.57 8.54
N TRP A 44 0.11 8.70 8.10
CA TRP A 44 1.52 8.80 8.47
C TRP A 44 2.46 8.58 7.29
N ARG A 45 3.61 9.27 7.32
CA ARG A 45 4.70 9.11 6.36
C ARG A 45 5.42 7.78 6.59
N VAL A 46 5.73 7.07 5.51
CA VAL A 46 6.55 5.83 5.58
C VAL A 46 8.03 6.18 5.73
N GLN A 47 8.72 5.50 6.65
CA GLN A 47 10.15 5.71 6.89
C GLN A 47 11.02 5.04 5.82
N ASP A 48 10.66 3.81 5.41
CA ASP A 48 11.32 3.08 4.32
C ASP A 48 10.30 2.65 3.25
N PRO A 49 10.13 3.44 2.17
CA PRO A 49 9.20 3.12 1.08
C PRO A 49 9.51 1.80 0.37
N THR A 50 10.77 1.33 0.39
CA THR A 50 11.19 0.13 -0.34
C THR A 50 10.81 -1.17 0.38
N SER A 51 10.47 -1.07 1.65
CA SER A 51 9.96 -2.16 2.48
C SER A 51 8.52 -2.56 2.14
N LEU A 52 7.76 -1.66 1.50
CA LEU A 52 6.34 -1.89 1.20
C LEU A 52 6.17 -3.01 0.18
N THR A 53 5.16 -3.85 0.44
CA THR A 53 4.72 -4.88 -0.50
C THR A 53 3.26 -4.64 -0.86
N VAL A 54 2.97 -4.45 -2.16
CA VAL A 54 1.58 -4.31 -2.64
C VAL A 54 0.87 -5.66 -2.49
N MET A 55 -0.19 -5.66 -1.69
CA MET A 55 -1.01 -6.85 -1.42
C MET A 55 -2.25 -6.87 -2.30
N ARG A 56 -2.92 -5.72 -2.44
CA ARG A 56 -4.03 -5.50 -3.36
C ARG A 56 -3.89 -4.14 -4.01
N THR A 57 -4.07 -4.09 -5.31
CA THR A 57 -4.16 -2.85 -6.07
C THR A 57 -5.47 -2.12 -5.74
N ARG A 58 -5.51 -0.81 -6.02
CA ARG A 58 -6.76 -0.04 -5.94
C ARG A 58 -7.91 -0.69 -6.73
N ALA A 59 -7.63 -1.21 -7.92
CA ALA A 59 -8.64 -1.85 -8.76
C ALA A 59 -9.19 -3.13 -8.11
N GLU A 60 -8.33 -3.98 -7.55
CA GLU A 60 -8.74 -5.18 -6.81
C GLU A 60 -9.59 -4.84 -5.58
N ARG A 61 -9.24 -3.77 -4.85
CA ARG A 61 -10.05 -3.29 -3.71
C ARG A 61 -11.43 -2.78 -4.12
N ILE A 62 -11.52 -2.04 -5.21
CA ILE A 62 -12.79 -1.53 -5.75
C ILE A 62 -13.66 -2.71 -6.20
N ALA A 63 -13.07 -3.69 -6.90
CA ALA A 63 -13.78 -4.89 -7.33
C ALA A 63 -14.32 -5.71 -6.14
N ALA A 64 -13.59 -5.74 -5.02
CA ALA A 64 -14.02 -6.34 -3.77
C ALA A 64 -15.11 -5.55 -3.01
N SER A 65 -15.52 -4.37 -3.51
CA SER A 65 -16.48 -3.47 -2.87
C SER A 65 -16.09 -3.04 -1.45
N ASP A 66 -14.79 -2.90 -1.16
CA ASP A 66 -14.21 -2.43 0.11
C ASP A 66 -14.39 -0.89 0.30
N PHE A 67 -15.60 -0.38 0.06
CA PHE A 67 -16.01 0.99 0.35
C PHE A 67 -16.75 1.02 1.70
N SER A 68 -15.99 0.92 2.80
CA SER A 68 -16.50 1.14 4.16
C SER A 68 -16.14 2.54 4.65
#